data_AF-A0A061IBN9-F1
#
_entry.id   AF-A0A061IBN9-F1
#
_cell.length_a   1.000
_cell.length_b   1.000
_cell.length_c   1.000
_cell.angle_alpha   90.00
_cell.angle_beta   90.00
_cell.angle_gamma   90.00
#
_symmetry.space_group_name_H-M   'P 1'
#
loop_
_entity.id
_entity.type
_entity.pdbx_description
1 polymer ?
#
loop_
_entity_poly.entity_id
_entity_poly.type
_entity_poly.pdbx_seq_one_letter_code
_entity_poly.pdbx_strand_id
1 'polypeptide(L)'
;MAENADGDLNSNLLHAPYLTGDPQLDTAIGQWLRWDKNPKTKEQIENLLRNGMNKELRDRLCCRMTFGTAGLRSAMGAGFCYINDLTGMYKYLERCFSDFKQRGFVVGYDTRGQVTSSCSSHRLAKLTAAVLLAKGVPVYLFSRYVPTPFVPYAVQELKAVAGVMITASHNRKEDNGYK
;
A
#
# COMPACT_ATOMS: atom_id res chain seq x y z
N MET A 1 36.99 -13.30 -24.05
CA MET A 1 37.45 -11.93 -24.33
C MET A 1 36.17 -11.10 -24.47
N ALA A 2 35.78 -10.37 -23.43
CA ALA A 2 36.19 -8.96 -23.17
C ALA A 2 35.68 -8.06 -24.31
N GLU A 3 34.98 -6.95 -24.11
CA GLU A 3 34.56 -6.17 -22.93
C GLU A 3 33.69 -5.01 -23.48
N ASN A 4 32.81 -4.46 -22.62
CA ASN A 4 32.40 -3.04 -22.52
C ASN A 4 31.79 -2.32 -23.74
N ALA A 5 30.84 -1.40 -23.61
CA ALA A 5 30.15 -0.79 -22.48
C ALA A 5 28.93 -0.08 -23.10
N ASP A 6 27.80 -0.06 -22.40
CA ASP A 6 26.86 1.04 -22.60
C ASP A 6 26.29 1.46 -21.25
N GLY A 7 26.46 2.76 -21.00
CA GLY A 7 26.45 3.39 -19.70
C GLY A 7 25.13 3.21 -18.96
N ASP A 8 25.26 2.74 -17.73
CA ASP A 8 24.21 2.71 -16.71
C ASP A 8 23.84 4.16 -16.35
N LEU A 9 22.93 4.73 -17.14
CA LEU A 9 22.25 6.00 -16.89
C LEU A 9 21.35 5.82 -15.67
N ASN A 10 21.93 5.97 -14.46
CA ASN A 10 21.32 6.55 -13.25
C ASN A 10 22.20 6.33 -12.00
N SER A 11 23.53 6.49 -12.13
CA SER A 11 24.48 6.45 -11.01
C SER A 11 24.53 7.76 -10.18
N ASN A 12 23.62 8.70 -10.40
CA ASN A 12 23.45 9.86 -9.50
C ASN A 12 22.66 9.43 -8.26
N LEU A 13 23.34 8.72 -7.37
CA LEU A 13 23.02 8.62 -5.96
C LEU A 13 22.90 10.05 -5.41
N LEU A 14 21.66 10.51 -5.34
CA LEU A 14 21.25 11.67 -4.56
C LEU A 14 21.86 11.53 -3.16
N HIS A 15 22.87 12.34 -2.86
CA HIS A 15 23.22 12.65 -1.48
C HIS A 15 21.91 13.00 -0.77
N ALA A 16 21.49 12.16 0.17
CA ALA A 16 20.22 12.36 0.85
C ALA A 16 20.26 13.74 1.53
N PRO A 17 19.29 14.64 1.29
CA PRO A 17 19.21 15.93 1.97
C PRO A 17 18.82 15.78 3.45
N TYR A 18 18.75 14.55 3.95
CA TYR A 18 18.36 14.18 5.30
C TYR A 18 19.60 13.60 5.97
N LEU A 19 20.04 14.24 7.05
CA LEU A 19 21.21 13.85 7.83
C LEU A 19 20.72 13.23 9.15
N THR A 20 20.10 12.05 9.08
CA THR A 20 19.68 11.35 10.31
C THR A 20 20.83 10.60 10.98
N GLY A 21 21.99 10.49 10.31
CA GLY A 21 23.14 9.70 10.76
C GLY A 21 23.01 8.21 10.42
N ASP A 22 22.01 7.86 9.59
CA ASP A 22 21.61 6.49 9.30
C ASP A 22 21.26 6.35 7.82
N PRO A 23 22.20 5.86 6.98
CA PRO A 23 22.03 5.83 5.53
C PRO A 23 20.81 5.03 5.04
N GLN A 24 20.42 3.99 5.79
CA GLN A 24 19.24 3.19 5.48
C GLN A 24 17.97 4.01 5.67
N LEU A 25 17.90 4.74 6.79
CA LEU A 25 16.78 5.61 7.11
C LEU A 25 16.68 6.79 6.13
N ASP A 26 17.80 7.44 5.83
CA ASP A 26 17.85 8.58 4.90
C ASP A 26 17.33 8.19 3.50
N THR A 27 17.71 7.01 3.02
CA THR A 27 17.20 6.43 1.78
C THR A 27 15.69 6.19 1.84
N ALA A 28 15.21 5.61 2.93
CA ALA A 28 13.79 5.30 3.11
C ALA A 28 12.92 6.57 3.19
N ILE A 29 13.41 7.64 3.84
CA ILE A 29 12.76 8.96 3.88
C ILE A 29 12.65 9.53 2.48
N GLY A 30 13.76 9.57 1.73
CA GLY A 30 13.77 10.10 0.37
C GLY A 30 12.81 9.34 -0.55
N GLN A 31 12.78 8.01 -0.44
CA GLN A 31 11.86 7.17 -1.19
C GLN A 31 10.40 7.45 -0.84
N TRP A 32 10.07 7.51 0.46
CA TRP A 32 8.72 7.82 0.92
C TRP A 32 8.24 9.18 0.42
N LEU A 33 9.02 10.25 0.65
CA LEU A 33 8.62 11.61 0.27
C LEU A 33 8.51 11.81 -1.25
N ARG A 34 9.22 11.01 -2.03
CA ARG A 34 9.09 10.98 -3.50
C ARG A 34 7.79 10.31 -3.93
N TRP A 35 7.43 9.17 -3.31
CA TRP A 35 6.32 8.34 -3.73
C TRP A 35 4.98 8.78 -3.15
N ASP A 36 4.94 9.15 -1.88
CA ASP A 36 3.71 9.54 -1.21
C ASP A 36 3.16 10.85 -1.77
N LYS A 37 1.92 10.81 -2.24
CA LYS A 37 1.20 11.97 -2.78
C LYS A 37 0.10 12.45 -1.84
N ASN A 38 -0.10 11.79 -0.71
CA ASN A 38 -1.06 12.21 0.30
C ASN A 38 -0.42 13.27 1.20
N PRO A 39 -0.94 14.51 1.21
CA PRO A 39 -0.33 15.61 1.96
C PRO A 39 -0.31 15.35 3.47
N LYS A 40 -1.28 14.61 4.02
CA LYS A 40 -1.37 14.34 5.45
C LYS A 40 -0.31 13.35 5.93
N THR A 41 -0.11 12.26 5.20
CA THR A 41 0.94 11.29 5.55
C THR A 41 2.33 11.80 5.20
N LYS A 42 2.47 12.63 4.17
CA LYS A 42 3.71 13.34 3.90
C LYS A 42 4.08 14.29 5.04
N GLU A 43 3.13 15.10 5.50
CA GLU A 43 3.28 16.02 6.63
C GLU A 43 3.68 15.28 7.93
N GLN A 44 3.16 14.07 8.17
CA GLN A 44 3.58 13.25 9.31
C GLN A 44 5.09 12.95 9.28
N ILE A 45 5.64 12.52 8.14
CA ILE A 45 7.08 12.23 8.02
C ILE A 45 7.92 13.51 8.10
N GLU A 46 7.49 14.58 7.43
CA GLU A 46 8.19 15.87 7.50
C GLU A 46 8.22 16.45 8.92
N ASN A 47 7.13 16.30 9.70
CA ASN A 47 7.09 16.69 11.11
C ASN A 47 8.06 15.87 11.95
N LEU A 48 8.09 14.55 11.79
CA LEU A 48 9.02 13.69 12.53
C LEU A 48 10.47 14.04 12.22
N LEU A 49 10.77 14.36 10.95
CA LEU A 49 12.08 14.82 10.51
C LEU A 49 12.48 16.15 11.16
N ARG A 50 11.60 17.16 11.14
CA ARG A 50 11.84 18.48 11.77
C ARG A 50 12.11 18.37 13.27
N ASN A 51 11.50 17.39 13.94
CA ASN A 51 11.66 17.16 15.37
C ASN A 51 12.77 16.16 15.71
N GLY A 52 13.56 15.69 14.74
CA GLY A 52 14.66 14.75 14.98
C GLY A 52 14.22 13.38 15.53
N MET A 53 12.99 12.95 15.24
CA MET A 53 12.39 11.72 15.79
C MET A 53 12.86 10.46 15.03
N ASN A 54 14.17 10.25 14.95
CA ASN A 54 14.79 9.22 14.09
C ASN A 54 14.33 7.79 14.42
N LYS A 55 14.10 7.48 15.70
CA LYS A 55 13.56 6.17 16.11
C LYS A 55 12.19 5.92 15.51
N GLU A 56 11.26 6.87 15.64
CA GLU A 56 9.91 6.74 15.11
C GLU A 56 9.90 6.69 13.57
N LEU A 57 10.77 7.48 12.92
CA LEU A 57 10.96 7.41 11.47
C LEU A 57 11.42 6.02 11.02
N ARG A 58 12.39 5.43 11.73
CA ARG A 58 12.88 4.08 11.47
C ARG A 58 11.78 3.03 11.68
N ASP A 59 11.03 3.13 12.78
CA ASP A 59 9.91 2.23 13.09
C ASP A 59 8.78 2.32 12.05
N ARG A 60 8.65 3.43 11.32
CA ARG A 60 7.66 3.62 10.24
C ARG A 60 8.16 3.21 8.86
N LEU A 61 9.43 3.47 8.56
CA LEU A 61 9.98 3.44 7.20
C LEU A 61 10.91 2.27 6.94
N CYS A 62 11.51 1.67 7.96
CA CYS A 62 12.54 0.63 7.79
C CYS A 62 12.03 -0.80 8.02
N CYS A 63 10.72 -0.98 8.26
CA CYS A 63 10.07 -2.28 8.27
C CYS A 63 9.05 -2.45 7.13
N ARG A 64 8.55 -3.67 6.97
CA ARG A 64 7.46 -4.02 6.05
C ARG A 64 6.37 -4.73 6.83
N MET A 65 5.12 -4.40 6.51
CA MET A 65 3.97 -5.17 6.97
C MET A 65 4.05 -6.61 6.45
N THR A 66 3.68 -7.58 7.28
CA THR A 66 3.67 -9.00 6.93
C THR A 66 2.23 -9.49 6.76
N PHE A 67 2.04 -10.45 5.85
CA PHE A 67 0.76 -11.15 5.71
C PHE A 67 0.61 -12.17 6.84
N GLY A 68 -0.38 -11.97 7.70
CA GLY A 68 -0.77 -12.93 8.74
C GLY A 68 -1.91 -13.84 8.29
N THR A 69 -2.38 -14.68 9.20
CA THR A 69 -3.52 -15.59 8.98
C THR A 69 -4.81 -14.88 8.58
N ALA A 70 -4.95 -13.60 8.93
CA ALA A 70 -6.14 -12.80 8.69
C ALA A 70 -5.92 -11.68 7.67
N GLY A 71 -4.90 -11.82 6.82
CA GLY A 71 -4.50 -10.85 5.79
C GLY A 71 -3.38 -9.91 6.22
N LEU A 72 -3.18 -8.86 5.44
CA LEU A 72 -2.27 -7.74 5.74
C LEU A 72 -3.00 -6.73 6.61
N ARG A 73 -2.53 -6.47 7.85
CA ARG A 73 -3.16 -5.49 8.74
C ARG A 73 -2.13 -4.63 9.45
N SER A 74 -2.42 -3.34 9.57
CA SER A 74 -1.66 -2.40 10.40
C SER A 74 -2.52 -1.16 10.70
N ALA A 75 -2.05 -0.31 11.59
CA ALA A 75 -2.59 1.03 11.78
C ALA A 75 -2.52 1.83 10.47
N MET A 76 -3.50 2.70 10.23
CA MET A 76 -3.45 3.66 9.14
C MET A 76 -2.52 4.82 9.50
N GLY A 77 -1.60 5.16 8.60
CA GLY A 77 -0.58 6.17 8.88
C GLY A 77 0.53 6.22 7.85
N ALA A 78 1.45 7.17 8.03
CA ALA A 78 2.63 7.30 7.18
C ALA A 78 3.68 6.20 7.45
N GLY A 79 4.34 5.76 6.38
CA GLY A 79 5.41 4.79 6.41
C GLY A 79 5.05 3.42 5.83
N PHE A 80 6.06 2.62 5.51
CA PHE A 80 5.90 1.30 4.89
C PHE A 80 5.42 0.21 5.87
N CYS A 81 5.40 0.51 7.17
CA CYS A 81 4.86 -0.38 8.21
C CYS A 81 3.39 -0.10 8.55
N TYR A 82 2.76 0.88 7.89
CA TYR A 82 1.38 1.33 8.11
C TYR A 82 0.54 1.14 6.84
N ILE A 83 -0.79 1.05 7.00
CA ILE A 83 -1.72 1.06 5.87
C ILE A 83 -1.89 2.51 5.38
N ASN A 84 -1.73 2.71 4.09
CA ASN A 84 -1.84 4.01 3.42
C ASN A 84 -2.02 3.83 1.91
N ASP A 85 -2.04 4.94 1.19
CA ASP A 85 -2.27 5.00 -0.26
C ASP A 85 -1.22 4.26 -1.09
N LEU A 86 -0.02 4.02 -0.54
CA LEU A 86 1.03 3.24 -1.20
C LEU A 86 0.90 1.73 -0.95
N THR A 87 -0.06 1.31 -0.12
CA THR A 87 -0.31 -0.10 0.15
C THR A 87 -1.03 -0.73 -1.05
N GLY A 88 -0.50 -1.83 -1.56
CA GLY A 88 -1.09 -2.55 -2.69
C GLY A 88 -0.55 -3.97 -2.82
N MET A 89 -1.27 -4.79 -3.60
CA MET A 89 -1.02 -6.23 -3.72
C MET A 89 -0.88 -6.75 -5.15
N TYR A 90 -0.87 -5.86 -6.16
CA TYR A 90 -0.87 -6.26 -7.57
C TYR A 90 0.20 -7.29 -7.91
N LYS A 91 1.46 -7.03 -7.53
CA LYS A 91 2.58 -7.94 -7.86
C LYS A 91 2.48 -9.30 -7.18
N TYR A 92 1.82 -9.37 -6.02
CA TYR A 92 1.53 -10.64 -5.37
C TYR A 92 0.43 -11.39 -6.14
N LEU A 93 -0.68 -10.72 -6.45
CA LEU A 93 -1.80 -11.33 -7.19
C LEU A 93 -1.37 -11.81 -8.59
N GLU A 94 -0.57 -11.02 -9.32
CA GLU A 94 -0.02 -11.37 -10.63
C GLU A 94 0.83 -12.65 -10.60
N ARG A 95 1.48 -12.96 -9.47
CA ARG A 95 2.26 -14.19 -9.29
C ARG A 95 1.40 -15.38 -8.89
N CYS A 96 0.31 -15.15 -8.15
CA CYS A 96 -0.58 -16.21 -7.67
C CYS A 96 -1.54 -16.73 -8.75
N PHE A 97 -1.91 -15.89 -9.72
CA PHE A 97 -2.92 -16.22 -10.72
C PHE A 97 -2.40 -15.97 -12.14
N SER A 98 -2.19 -17.02 -12.91
CA SER A 98 -1.72 -16.92 -14.31
C SER A 98 -2.75 -16.29 -15.25
N ASP A 99 -4.03 -16.38 -14.89
CA ASP A 99 -5.18 -15.84 -15.62
C ASP A 99 -5.70 -14.52 -15.02
N PHE A 100 -4.90 -13.85 -14.17
CA PHE A 100 -5.30 -12.65 -13.40
C PHE A 100 -5.87 -11.50 -14.24
N LYS A 101 -5.41 -11.36 -15.49
CA LYS A 101 -5.88 -10.31 -16.41
C LYS A 101 -7.10 -10.72 -17.23
N GLN A 102 -7.45 -12.00 -17.23
CA GLN A 102 -8.53 -12.55 -18.07
C GLN A 102 -9.85 -12.59 -17.30
N ARG A 103 -9.79 -12.95 -16.01
CA ARG A 103 -10.95 -12.98 -15.12
C ARG A 103 -10.95 -11.74 -14.23
N GLY A 104 -12.13 -11.15 -13.99
CA GLY A 104 -12.23 -9.94 -13.20
C GLY A 104 -11.85 -10.14 -11.73
N PHE A 105 -11.66 -9.04 -10.99
CA PHE A 105 -11.28 -9.04 -9.58
C PHE A 105 -12.28 -8.25 -8.73
N VAL A 106 -12.77 -8.85 -7.65
CA VAL A 106 -13.79 -8.22 -6.80
C VAL A 106 -13.14 -7.39 -5.69
N VAL A 107 -13.59 -6.16 -5.47
CA VAL A 107 -13.11 -5.28 -4.40
C VAL A 107 -14.29 -4.86 -3.51
N GLY A 108 -14.26 -5.31 -2.26
CA GLY A 108 -15.18 -4.88 -1.20
C GLY A 108 -14.43 -4.14 -0.09
N TYR A 109 -15.16 -3.37 0.70
CA TYR A 109 -14.58 -2.55 1.77
C TYR A 109 -15.59 -2.25 2.89
N ASP A 110 -15.10 -2.01 4.10
CA ASP A 110 -15.92 -1.59 5.25
C ASP A 110 -15.83 -0.06 5.47
N THR A 111 -16.36 0.44 6.60
CA THR A 111 -16.53 1.88 6.84
C THR A 111 -15.37 2.57 7.57
N ARG A 112 -14.29 1.85 7.90
CA ARG A 112 -13.20 2.43 8.71
C ARG A 112 -12.43 3.52 7.95
N GLY A 113 -11.91 4.47 8.71
CA GLY A 113 -11.06 5.54 8.23
C GLY A 113 -10.47 6.33 9.37
N GLN A 114 -9.44 7.11 9.05
CA GLN A 114 -8.68 7.87 10.02
C GLN A 114 -8.42 9.29 9.50
N VAL A 115 -8.77 10.28 10.32
CA VAL A 115 -8.67 11.71 9.96
C VAL A 115 -7.22 12.16 9.79
N THR A 116 -6.31 11.68 10.65
CA THR A 116 -4.92 12.18 10.69
C THR A 116 -4.07 11.76 9.49
N SER A 117 -4.34 10.61 8.86
CA SER A 117 -3.74 10.22 7.58
C SER A 117 -4.63 10.50 6.37
N SER A 118 -5.91 10.85 6.58
CA SER A 118 -6.98 10.86 5.56
C SER A 118 -7.16 9.52 4.82
N CYS A 119 -6.64 8.42 5.38
CA CYS A 119 -6.80 7.08 4.84
C CYS A 119 -8.16 6.49 5.25
N SER A 120 -8.79 5.73 4.36
CA SER A 120 -10.04 5.02 4.64
C SER A 120 -10.18 3.80 3.76
N SER A 121 -10.99 2.83 4.19
CA SER A 121 -11.32 1.64 3.41
C SER A 121 -11.86 1.98 2.02
N HIS A 122 -12.74 2.98 1.93
CA HIS A 122 -13.26 3.46 0.65
C HIS A 122 -12.16 4.03 -0.28
N ARG A 123 -11.21 4.80 0.28
CA ARG A 123 -10.08 5.34 -0.48
C ARG A 123 -9.17 4.22 -0.98
N LEU A 124 -8.82 3.28 -0.12
CA LEU A 124 -8.00 2.12 -0.47
C LEU A 124 -8.67 1.24 -1.52
N ALA A 125 -10.00 1.06 -1.45
CA ALA A 125 -10.76 0.32 -2.46
C ALA A 125 -10.65 0.95 -3.84
N LYS A 126 -10.81 2.28 -3.92
CA LYS A 126 -10.65 3.03 -5.17
C LYS A 126 -9.23 2.97 -5.71
N LEU A 127 -8.21 3.12 -4.86
CA LEU A 127 -6.82 3.02 -5.27
C LEU A 127 -6.49 1.60 -5.77
N THR A 128 -6.97 0.57 -5.07
CA THR A 128 -6.82 -0.83 -5.49
C THR A 128 -7.44 -1.04 -6.86
N ALA A 129 -8.69 -0.62 -7.06
CA ALA A 129 -9.37 -0.71 -8.35
C ALA A 129 -8.61 0.04 -9.44
N ALA A 130 -8.18 1.27 -9.18
CA ALA A 130 -7.44 2.09 -10.15
C ALA A 130 -6.11 1.44 -10.57
N VAL A 131 -5.34 0.90 -9.63
CA VAL A 131 -4.08 0.19 -9.91
C VAL A 131 -4.32 -1.05 -10.76
N LEU A 132 -5.35 -1.85 -10.43
CA LEU A 132 -5.69 -3.05 -11.20
C LEU A 132 -6.14 -2.71 -12.63
N LEU A 133 -7.03 -1.73 -12.78
CA LEU A 133 -7.49 -1.25 -14.09
C LEU A 133 -6.33 -0.72 -14.93
N ALA A 134 -5.42 0.07 -14.35
CA ALA A 134 -4.23 0.57 -15.03
C ALA A 134 -3.26 -0.55 -15.48
N LYS A 135 -3.41 -1.77 -14.95
CA LYS A 135 -2.63 -2.96 -15.34
C LYS A 135 -3.39 -3.91 -16.28
N GLY A 136 -4.59 -3.52 -16.72
CA GLY A 136 -5.43 -4.31 -17.62
C GLY A 136 -6.16 -5.46 -16.93
N VAL A 137 -6.40 -5.37 -15.61
CA VAL A 137 -7.21 -6.34 -14.86
C VAL A 137 -8.64 -5.80 -14.76
N PRO A 138 -9.68 -6.53 -15.21
CA PRO A 138 -11.06 -6.11 -15.01
C PRO A 138 -11.40 -6.07 -13.52
N VAL A 139 -12.14 -5.05 -13.06
CA VAL A 139 -12.46 -4.88 -11.63
C VAL A 139 -13.96 -4.73 -11.40
N TYR A 140 -14.47 -5.46 -10.41
CA TYR A 140 -15.80 -5.30 -9.85
C TYR A 140 -15.71 -4.66 -8.47
N LEU A 141 -15.92 -3.35 -8.41
CA LEU A 141 -15.92 -2.58 -7.15
C LEU A 141 -17.36 -2.41 -6.66
N PHE A 142 -17.63 -2.78 -5.41
CA PHE A 142 -18.94 -2.52 -4.79
C PHE A 142 -19.21 -1.00 -4.71
N SER A 143 -20.44 -0.60 -5.04
CA SER A 143 -20.85 0.81 -5.06
C SER A 143 -20.89 1.46 -3.67
N ARG A 144 -21.02 0.65 -2.61
CA ARG A 144 -21.03 1.05 -1.20
C ARG A 144 -20.28 0.02 -0.36
N TYR A 145 -20.07 0.32 0.92
CA TYR A 145 -19.50 -0.63 1.88
C TYR A 145 -20.37 -1.90 1.99
N VAL A 146 -19.75 -3.05 2.23
CA VAL A 146 -20.43 -4.36 2.29
C VAL A 146 -19.92 -5.24 3.42
N PRO A 147 -20.74 -6.16 3.96
CA PRO A 147 -20.27 -7.22 4.84
C PRO A 147 -19.25 -8.13 4.13
N THR A 148 -18.28 -8.67 4.88
CA THR A 148 -17.23 -9.55 4.31
C THR A 148 -17.79 -10.68 3.43
N PRO A 149 -18.89 -11.40 3.78
CA PRO A 149 -19.39 -12.52 2.97
C PRO A 149 -19.82 -12.17 1.55
N PHE A 150 -20.08 -10.89 1.25
CA PHE A 150 -20.49 -10.46 -0.09
C PHE A 150 -19.36 -10.57 -1.11
N VAL A 151 -18.11 -10.41 -0.68
CA VAL A 151 -16.94 -10.53 -1.57
C VAL A 151 -16.79 -11.96 -2.11
N PRO A 152 -16.67 -13.02 -1.29
CA PRO A 152 -16.55 -14.38 -1.80
C PRO A 152 -17.79 -14.83 -2.58
N TYR A 153 -18.99 -14.41 -2.17
CA TYR A 153 -20.21 -14.64 -2.95
C TYR A 153 -20.10 -14.04 -4.36
N ALA A 154 -19.76 -12.75 -4.47
CA ALA A 154 -19.61 -12.09 -5.76
C ALA A 154 -18.47 -12.67 -6.61
N VAL A 155 -17.39 -13.15 -5.98
CA VAL A 155 -16.31 -13.85 -6.69
C VAL A 155 -16.84 -15.10 -7.39
N GLN A 156 -17.66 -15.90 -6.71
CA GLN A 156 -18.30 -17.09 -7.28
C GLN A 156 -19.29 -16.72 -8.40
N GLU A 157 -20.21 -15.80 -8.12
CA GLU A 157 -21.25 -15.38 -9.08
C GLU A 157 -20.68 -14.79 -10.37
N LEU A 158 -19.66 -13.94 -10.25
CA LEU A 158 -19.03 -13.25 -11.39
C LEU A 158 -17.92 -14.08 -12.05
N LYS A 159 -17.63 -15.28 -11.52
CA LYS A 159 -16.50 -16.13 -11.93
C LYS A 159 -15.17 -15.38 -11.93
N ALA A 160 -15.01 -14.45 -11.01
CA ALA A 160 -13.82 -13.62 -10.84
C ALA A 160 -12.60 -14.48 -10.44
N VAL A 161 -11.39 -14.00 -10.74
CA VAL A 161 -10.15 -14.70 -10.35
C VAL A 161 -10.00 -14.80 -8.85
N ALA A 162 -10.30 -13.71 -8.16
CA ALA A 162 -10.20 -13.53 -6.73
C ALA A 162 -10.96 -12.27 -6.32
N GLY A 163 -11.02 -12.02 -5.02
CA GLY A 163 -11.48 -10.76 -4.48
C GLY A 163 -10.71 -10.37 -3.25
N VAL A 164 -10.85 -9.10 -2.87
CA VAL A 164 -10.28 -8.55 -1.63
C VAL A 164 -11.34 -7.85 -0.82
N MET A 165 -11.31 -8.06 0.49
CA MET A 165 -12.07 -7.29 1.45
C MET A 165 -11.12 -6.36 2.21
N ILE A 166 -11.32 -5.05 2.05
CA ILE A 166 -10.55 -4.04 2.77
C ILE A 166 -11.20 -3.81 4.12
N THR A 167 -10.59 -4.37 5.16
CA THR A 167 -11.07 -4.37 6.54
C THR A 167 -9.99 -4.90 7.49
N ALA A 168 -10.00 -4.45 8.73
CA ALA A 168 -9.32 -5.11 9.84
C ALA A 168 -10.30 -5.81 10.81
N SER A 169 -11.52 -6.13 10.36
CA SER A 169 -12.55 -6.83 11.16
C SER A 169 -12.81 -6.12 12.49
N HIS A 170 -12.60 -6.78 13.61
CA HIS A 170 -12.84 -6.28 14.97
C HIS A 170 -11.67 -5.47 15.56
N ASN A 171 -10.58 -5.27 14.80
CA ASN A 171 -9.51 -4.37 15.21
C ASN A 171 -10.04 -2.94 15.45
N ARG A 172 -9.23 -2.14 16.15
CA ARG A 172 -9.50 -0.73 16.42
C ARG A 172 -9.81 0.04 15.13
N LYS A 173 -10.54 1.14 15.23
CA LYS A 173 -10.96 1.94 14.07
C LYS A 173 -9.78 2.50 13.27
N GLU A 174 -8.65 2.71 13.93
CA GLU A 174 -7.40 3.21 13.35
C GLU A 174 -6.68 2.16 12.52
N ASP A 175 -6.94 0.87 12.75
CA ASP A 175 -6.35 -0.21 11.98
C ASP A 175 -7.13 -0.42 10.69
N ASN A 176 -6.47 -0.87 9.63
CA ASN A 176 -7.08 -1.32 8.39
C ASN A 176 -6.28 -2.48 7.82
N GLY A 177 -6.71 -3.03 6.69
CA GLY A 177 -6.03 -4.14 6.08
C GLY A 177 -6.71 -4.68 4.84
N TYR A 178 -6.06 -5.68 4.26
CA TYR A 178 -6.49 -6.40 3.09
C TYR A 178 -6.53 -7.90 3.41
N LYS A 179 -7.64 -8.55 3.12
CA LYS A 179 -7.80 -10.01 3.25
C LYS A 179 -8.57 -10.60 2.08
#